data_AF-A0A7C9FK40-F1
#
_entry.id   AF-A0A7C9FK40-F1
#
_cell.length_a   1.000
_cell.length_b   1.000
_cell.length_c   1.000
_cell.angle_alpha   90.00
_cell.angle_beta   90.00
_cell.angle_gamma   90.00
#
_symmetry.space_group_name_H-M   'P 1'
#
loop_
_entity.id
_entity.type
_entity.pdbx_description
1 polymer ?
#
loop_
_entity_poly.entity_id
_entity_poly.type
_entity_poly.pdbx_seq_one_letter_code
_entity_poly.pdbx_strand_id
1 'polypeptide(L)' 'MKYRKKGAFVDAVRCEDLHDHPLLESTESGWHMPTPEGWLEVRNGDWIVTDSSGIARPMADSVFTLLYEPVSGD' A
#
# COMPACT_ATOMS: atom_id res chain seq x y z
N MET A 1 4.37 7.18 -5.47
CA MET A 1 3.72 7.95 -6.56
C MET A 1 2.35 8.42 -6.08
N LYS A 2 1.81 9.50 -6.63
CA LYS A 2 0.49 10.01 -6.24
C LYS A 2 -0.64 9.39 -7.05
N TYR A 3 -1.70 9.01 -6.35
CA TYR A 3 -2.92 8.43 -6.91
C TYR A 3 -4.15 9.14 -6.36
N ARG A 4 -5.26 9.04 -7.09
CA ARG A 4 -6.53 9.67 -6.73
C ARG A 4 -7.64 8.63 -6.60
N LYS A 5 -8.46 8.75 -5.56
CA LYS A 5 -9.69 7.96 -5.35
C LYS A 5 -10.80 8.86 -4.83
N LYS A 6 -11.92 8.94 -5.56
CA LYS A 6 -13.13 9.72 -5.17
C LYS A 6 -12.83 11.15 -4.66
N GLY A 7 -11.86 11.83 -5.29
CA GLY A 7 -11.47 13.20 -4.92
C GLY A 7 -10.42 13.30 -3.81
N ALA A 8 -10.01 12.20 -3.17
CA ALA A 8 -8.89 12.15 -2.24
C ALA A 8 -7.60 11.74 -2.96
N PHE A 9 -6.47 12.28 -2.50
CA PHE A 9 -5.13 11.92 -2.98
C PHE A 9 -4.42 11.05 -1.96
N VAL A 10 -3.69 10.06 -2.46
CA VAL A 10 -2.85 9.16 -1.66
C VAL A 10 -1.49 9.02 -2.33
N ASP A 11 -0.49 8.71 -1.52
CA ASP A 11 0.77 8.18 -2.04
C ASP A 11 0.69 6.65 -2.02
N ALA A 12 1.06 6.01 -3.11
CA ALA A 12 1.16 4.55 -3.15
C ALA A 12 2.45 4.08 -3.80
N VAL A 13 2.93 2.93 -3.32
CA VAL A 13 4.10 2.21 -3.81
C VAL A 13 3.72 0.74 -3.92
N ARG A 14 4.07 0.13 -5.04
CA ARG A 14 3.89 -1.31 -5.24
C ARG A 14 5.06 -2.05 -4.59
N CYS A 15 4.77 -3.05 -3.77
CA CYS A 15 5.74 -3.94 -3.18
C CYS A 15 6.22 -4.94 -4.24
N GLU A 16 7.28 -4.60 -4.97
CA GLU A 16 7.93 -5.54 -5.89
C GLU A 16 8.89 -6.49 -5.14
N ASP A 17 9.52 -5.99 -4.07
CA ASP A 17 10.33 -6.76 -3.13
C ASP A 17 9.89 -6.44 -1.69
N LEU A 18 9.38 -7.44 -0.99
CA LEU A 18 8.93 -7.30 0.41
C LEU A 18 10.10 -7.08 1.37
N HIS A 19 11.31 -7.53 1.02
CA HIS A 19 12.49 -7.38 1.88
C HIS A 19 13.00 -5.94 1.97
N ASP A 20 12.69 -5.12 0.97
CA ASP A 20 13.18 -3.73 0.87
C ASP A 20 12.20 -2.70 1.46
N HIS A 21 11.02 -3.14 1.93
CA HIS A 21 10.00 -2.22 2.40
C HIS A 21 10.06 -2.02 3.94
N PRO A 22 10.37 -0.80 4.44
CA PRO A 22 10.69 -0.57 5.86
C PRO A 22 9.51 -0.73 6.82
N LEU A 23 8.27 -0.77 6.30
CA LEU A 23 7.05 -0.97 7.08
C LEU A 23 6.60 -2.43 7.14
N LEU A 24 7.34 -3.35 6.52
CA LEU A 24 7.01 -4.77 6.52
C LEU A 24 7.89 -5.52 7.50
N GLU A 25 7.28 -6.43 8.24
CA GLU A 25 7.96 -7.35 9.12
C GLU A 25 7.71 -8.79 8.67
N SER A 26 8.76 -9.60 8.71
CA SER A 26 8.65 -11.02 8.43
C SER A 26 8.27 -11.77 9.70
N THR A 27 7.22 -12.58 9.61
CA THR A 27 6.77 -13.50 10.66
C THR A 27 6.81 -14.93 10.12
N GLU A 28 6.58 -15.93 10.98
CA GLU A 28 6.48 -17.33 10.55
C GLU A 28 5.38 -17.56 9.50
N SER A 29 4.38 -16.68 9.45
CA SER A 29 3.25 -16.76 8.51
C SER A 29 3.46 -15.93 7.23
N GLY A 30 4.61 -15.26 7.07
CA GLY A 30 4.92 -14.42 5.91
C GLY A 30 5.13 -12.94 6.26
N TRP A 31 4.99 -12.06 5.27
CA TRP A 31 5.21 -10.62 5.43
C TRP A 31 3.95 -9.91 5.90
N HIS A 32 4.10 -9.05 6.91
CA HIS A 32 2.98 -8.35 7.53
C HIS A 32 3.31 -6.87 7.75
N MET A 33 2.30 -6.01 7.66
CA MET A 33 2.38 -4.60 8.02
C MET A 33 1.61 -4.36 9.33
N PRO A 34 2.21 -3.69 10.33
CA PRO A 34 1.47 -3.22 11.48
C PRO A 34 0.60 -2.02 11.08
N THR A 35 -0.71 -2.11 11.31
CA THR A 35 -1.66 -1.02 11.11
C THR A 35 -2.42 -0.73 12.41
N PRO A 36 -3.08 0.44 12.56
CA PRO A 36 -3.90 0.72 13.73
C PRO A 36 -5.01 -0.33 13.98
N GLU A 37 -5.48 -0.99 12.93
CA GLU A 37 -6.48 -2.06 13.00
C GLU A 37 -5.87 -3.44 13.29
N GLY A 38 -4.54 -3.57 13.31
CA GLY A 38 -3.81 -4.81 13.55
C GLY A 38 -2.81 -5.15 12.45
N TRP A 39 -2.28 -6.36 12.51
CA TRP A 39 -1.34 -6.87 11.50
C TRP A 39 -2.09 -7.32 10.25
N LEU A 40 -1.66 -6.83 9.09
CA LEU A 40 -2.23 -7.20 7.81
C LEU A 40 -1.15 -7.88 6.94
N GLU A 41 -1.49 -9.01 6.34
CA GLU A 41 -0.61 -9.74 5.42
C GLU A 41 -0.33 -8.89 4.16
N VAL A 42 0.90 -8.97 3.65
CA VAL A 42 1.33 -8.28 2.43
C VAL A 42 2.05 -9.27 1.52
N ARG A 43 1.71 -9.25 0.23
CA ARG A 43 2.29 -10.12 -0.80
C ARG A 43 3.04 -9.32 -1.85
N ASN A 44 3.93 -10.01 -2.57
CA ASN A 44 4.59 -9.43 -3.73
C ASN A 44 3.53 -9.00 -4.75
N GLY A 45 3.62 -7.76 -5.20
CA GLY A 45 2.69 -7.11 -6.11
C GLY A 45 1.59 -6.30 -5.43
N ASP A 46 1.38 -6.44 -4.11
CA ASP A 46 0.46 -5.59 -3.36
C ASP A 46 0.97 -4.15 -3.28
N TRP A 47 0.07 -3.23 -2.93
CA TRP A 47 0.35 -1.80 -2.80
C TRP A 47 0.32 -1.38 -1.34
N ILE A 48 1.30 -0.57 -0.95
CA ILE A 48 1.23 0.21 0.28
C ILE A 48 0.66 1.57 -0.05
N VAL A 49 -0.51 1.87 0.51
CA VAL A 49 -1.24 3.12 0.29
C VAL A 49 -1.15 3.96 1.54
N THR A 50 -0.59 5.15 1.42
CA THR A 50 -0.44 6.14 2.48
C THR A 50 -1.39 7.30 2.20
N ASP A 51 -2.32 7.54 3.12
CA ASP A 51 -3.25 8.67 3.02
C ASP A 51 -2.60 10.01 3.41
N SER A 52 -3.35 11.11 3.27
CA SER A 52 -2.88 12.45 3.61
C SER A 52 -2.56 12.66 5.09
N SER A 53 -3.01 11.75 5.97
CA SER A 53 -2.72 11.76 7.40
C SER A 53 -1.43 11.00 7.73
N GLY A 54 -0.80 10.39 6.72
CA GLY A 54 0.40 9.57 6.87
C GLY A 54 0.13 8.13 7.29
N ILE A 55 -1.14 7.69 7.30
CA ILE A 55 -1.48 6.31 7.67
C ILE A 55 -1.29 5.42 6.45
N ALA A 56 -0.39 4.44 6.56
CA ALA A 56 -0.12 3.44 5.54
C ALA A 56 -0.96 2.17 5.76
N ARG A 57 -1.44 1.58 4.68
CA ARG A 57 -2.17 0.30 4.69
C ARG A 57 -1.81 -0.53 3.45
N PRO A 58 -1.72 -1.87 3.58
CA PRO A 58 -1.56 -2.73 2.43
C PRO A 58 -2.89 -2.89 1.68
N MET A 59 -2.79 -3.10 0.37
CA MET A 59 -3.93 -3.29 -0.51
C MET A 59 -3.56 -4.18 -1.69
N ALA A 60 -4.39 -5.17 -1.98
CA ALA A 60 -4.18 -6.04 -3.13
C ALA A 60 -4.17 -5.25 -4.46
N ASP A 61 -3.32 -5.66 -5.39
CA ASP A 61 -3.18 -5.05 -6.72
C ASP A 61 -4.52 -4.90 -7.46
N SER A 62 -5.34 -5.96 -7.43
CA SER A 62 -6.67 -5.98 -8.07
C SER A 62 -7.64 -4.97 -7.46
N VAL A 63 -7.54 -4.71 -6.16
CA VAL A 63 -8.37 -3.72 -5.46
C VAL A 63 -7.83 -2.32 -5.71
N PHE A 64 -6.51 -2.15 -5.70
CA PHE A 64 -5.87 -0.86 -5.91
C PHE A 64 -6.17 -0.32 -7.31
N THR A 65 -5.91 -1.12 -8.34
CA THR A 65 -6.12 -0.74 -9.75
C THR A 65 -7.59 -0.47 -10.10
N LEU A 66 -8.54 -1.08 -9.36
CA LEU A 66 -9.97 -0.80 -9.53
C LEU A 66 -10.40 0.55 -8.91
N LEU A 67 -9.73 0.98 -7.83
CA LEU A 67 -10.17 2.11 -7.00
C LEU A 67 -9.38 3.40 -7.21
N TYR A 68 -8.15 3.29 -7.69
CA TYR A 68 -7.20 4.40 -7.77
C TYR A 68 -6.76 4.64 -9.21
N GLU A 69 -6.76 5.91 -9.58
CA GLU A 69 -6.22 6.39 -10.85
C GLU A 69 -4.88 7.08 -10.58
N PRO A 70 -3.84 6.86 -11.41
CA PRO A 70 -2.60 7.61 -11.30
C PRO A 70 -2.89 9.10 -11.55
N VAL A 71 -2.28 9.96 -10.75
CA VAL A 71 -2.29 11.40 -11.03
C VAL A 71 -1.16 11.64 -12.02
N SER A 72 -1.49 11.68 -13.31
CA SER A 72 -0.57 12.17 -14.34
C SER A 72 -0.19 13.61 -13.97
N GLY A 73 1.08 13.86 -13.68
CA GLY A 73 1.60 15.22 -13.65
C GLY A 73 1.65 15.75 -15.08
N ASP A 74 1.02 16.91 -15.32
CA ASP A 74 1.36 17.78 -16.45
C ASP A 74 2.77 18.36 -16.27
#